data_AF-A0A8S3V0Q2-F1
#
_entry.id   AF-A0A8S3V0Q2-F1
#
_cell.length_a   1.000
_cell.length_b   1.000
_cell.length_c   1.000
_cell.angle_alpha   90.00
_cell.angle_beta   90.00
_cell.angle_gamma   90.00
#
_symmetry.space_group_name_H-M   'P 1'
#
loop_
_entity.id
_entity.type
_entity.pdbx_description
1 polymer ?
#
loop_
_entity_poly.entity_id
_entity_poly.type
_entity_poly.pdbx_seq_one_letter_code
_entity_poly.pdbx_strand_id
1 'polypeptide(L)'
;MTEEKDNVANNNEIVVDVRQETPDEASKLSNLAKATFAEFLGTVIYVFLATNTQYYSISPALVLVGLIIIFRNISGAHFNPVITLAVRMSGNMEGSKAMILYSGFQLLGGMVGAALSRIVLPHDNYMAHNGGATTLSNTVEVPSAIACEEL
;
A
#
# COMPACT_ATOMS: atom_id res chain seq x y z
N MET A 1 26.49 62.48 39.69
CA MET A 1 25.02 62.54 39.78
C MET A 1 24.52 62.42 38.36
N THR A 2 24.00 61.33 37.82
CA THR A 2 23.40 60.05 38.28
C THR A 2 22.49 59.72 37.09
N GLU A 3 22.27 58.55 36.54
CA GLU A 3 22.64 57.17 36.82
C GLU A 3 22.41 56.44 35.50
N GLU A 4 23.36 55.56 35.16
CA GLU A 4 23.14 54.27 34.53
C GLU A 4 21.89 53.57 35.07
N LYS A 5 20.95 53.18 34.20
CA LYS A 5 20.18 51.94 34.38
C LYS A 5 20.02 51.23 33.05
N ASP A 6 21.01 50.38 32.81
CA ASP A 6 20.82 49.12 32.12
C ASP A 6 19.57 48.43 32.67
N ASN A 7 18.60 48.12 31.80
CA ASN A 7 17.60 47.11 32.12
C ASN A 7 17.61 46.04 31.03
N VAL A 8 18.58 45.17 31.21
CA VAL A 8 18.65 43.81 30.70
C VAL A 8 17.52 42.99 31.32
N ALA A 9 16.61 42.46 30.51
CA ALA A 9 15.79 41.25 30.70
C ALA A 9 14.55 41.35 29.77
N ASN A 10 14.14 40.37 28.96
CA ASN A 10 14.38 38.94 28.98
C ASN A 10 13.97 38.40 27.59
N ASN A 11 14.97 37.96 26.82
CA ASN A 11 14.76 37.20 25.59
C ASN A 11 14.30 35.79 25.98
N ASN A 12 12.99 35.60 26.02
CA ASN A 12 12.39 34.28 26.12
C ASN A 12 11.28 34.14 25.06
N GLU A 13 11.59 34.54 23.82
CA GLU A 13 11.03 33.80 22.70
C GLU A 13 11.57 32.39 22.86
N ILE A 14 10.72 31.51 23.36
CA ILE A 14 10.84 30.08 23.10
C ILE A 14 10.88 30.02 21.57
N VAL A 15 12.08 29.94 21.03
CA VAL A 15 12.32 29.46 19.68
C VAL A 15 11.87 28.01 19.73
N VAL A 16 10.55 27.82 19.64
CA VAL A 16 9.97 26.57 19.21
C VAL A 16 10.60 26.40 17.85
N ASP A 17 11.60 25.53 17.77
CA ASP A 17 12.21 25.10 16.53
C ASP A 17 11.10 24.38 15.75
N VAL A 18 10.24 25.19 15.11
CA VAL A 18 9.34 24.75 14.07
C VAL A 18 10.29 24.35 12.97
N ARG A 19 10.72 23.09 13.01
CA ARG A 19 11.47 22.44 11.95
C ARG A 19 10.68 22.64 10.67
N GLN A 20 11.01 23.70 9.95
CA GLN A 20 10.37 24.01 8.69
C GLN A 20 10.90 22.99 7.71
N GLU A 21 10.10 21.95 7.45
CA GLU A 21 10.40 21.01 6.39
C GLU A 21 10.56 21.81 5.10
N THR A 22 11.64 21.53 4.38
CA THR A 22 11.90 22.21 3.12
C THR A 22 10.72 21.96 2.17
N PRO A 23 10.35 22.91 1.28
CA PRO A 23 9.21 22.73 0.37
C PRO A 23 9.27 21.44 -0.47
N ASP A 24 10.48 20.91 -0.70
CA ASP A 24 10.75 19.66 -1.40
C ASP A 24 10.40 18.42 -0.55
N GLU A 25 10.73 18.40 0.75
CA GLU A 25 10.42 17.29 1.66
C GLU A 25 8.91 17.15 1.90
N ALA A 26 8.21 18.26 2.14
CA ALA A 26 6.76 18.26 2.33
C ALA A 26 6.03 17.75 1.08
N SER A 27 6.50 18.14 -0.11
CA SER A 27 5.96 17.66 -1.39
C SER A 27 6.16 16.15 -1.56
N LYS A 28 7.39 15.66 -1.31
CA LYS A 28 7.73 14.24 -1.35
C LYS A 28 6.88 13.41 -0.39
N LEU A 29 6.70 13.88 0.84
CA LEU A 29 5.87 13.20 1.83
C LEU A 29 4.40 13.15 1.40
N SER A 30 3.85 14.25 0.87
CA SER A 30 2.47 14.28 0.39
C SER A 30 2.24 13.33 -0.79
N ASN A 31 3.21 13.23 -1.71
CA ASN A 31 3.14 12.33 -2.84
C ASN A 31 3.28 10.87 -2.41
N LEU A 32 4.19 10.59 -1.47
CA LEU A 32 4.33 9.27 -0.87
C LEU A 32 3.03 8.83 -0.17
N ALA A 33 2.39 9.72 0.60
CA ALA A 33 1.13 9.43 1.28
C ALA A 33 -0.03 9.18 0.30
N LYS A 34 -0.14 9.97 -0.77
CA LYS A 34 -1.12 9.73 -1.84
C LYS A 34 -0.88 8.38 -2.52
N ALA A 35 0.39 8.07 -2.78
CA ALA A 35 0.78 6.86 -3.45
C ALA A 35 0.53 5.61 -2.58
N THR A 36 0.87 5.63 -1.29
CA THR A 36 0.58 4.52 -0.37
C THR A 36 -0.92 4.33 -0.16
N PHE A 37 -1.70 5.40 -0.11
CA PHE A 37 -3.15 5.31 -0.04
C PHE A 37 -3.74 4.72 -1.34
N ALA A 38 -3.21 5.11 -2.50
CA ALA A 38 -3.59 4.52 -3.78
C ALA A 38 -3.27 3.01 -3.84
N GLU A 39 -2.09 2.60 -3.36
CA GLU A 39 -1.72 1.18 -3.25
C GLU A 39 -2.67 0.41 -2.34
N PHE A 40 -2.98 0.95 -1.16
CA PHE A 40 -3.98 0.37 -0.26
C PHE A 40 -5.33 0.19 -0.95
N LEU A 41 -5.89 1.29 -1.50
CA LEU A 41 -7.22 1.30 -2.08
C LEU A 41 -7.30 0.37 -3.31
N GLY A 42 -6.30 0.40 -4.18
CA GLY A 42 -6.23 -0.47 -5.33
C GLY A 42 -6.14 -1.94 -4.93
N THR A 43 -5.34 -2.29 -3.90
CA THR A 43 -5.29 -3.67 -3.39
C THR A 43 -6.61 -4.10 -2.74
N VAL A 44 -7.31 -3.22 -2.01
CA VAL A 44 -8.67 -3.52 -1.49
C VAL A 44 -9.61 -3.90 -2.62
N ILE A 45 -9.68 -3.05 -3.66
CA ILE A 45 -10.58 -3.26 -4.80
C ILE A 45 -10.19 -4.53 -5.56
N TYR A 46 -8.90 -4.73 -5.82
CA TYR A 46 -8.40 -5.90 -6.53
C TYR A 46 -8.75 -7.19 -5.79
N VAL A 47 -8.39 -7.32 -4.51
CA VAL A 47 -8.65 -8.54 -3.72
C VAL A 47 -10.14 -8.78 -3.56
N PHE A 48 -10.94 -7.75 -3.31
CA PHE A 48 -12.39 -7.89 -3.23
C PHE A 48 -12.95 -8.43 -4.57
N LEU A 49 -12.66 -7.80 -5.70
CA LEU A 49 -13.26 -8.24 -6.97
C LEU A 49 -12.69 -9.59 -7.44
N ALA A 50 -11.39 -9.85 -7.27
CA ALA A 50 -10.74 -11.08 -7.68
C ALA A 50 -11.25 -12.31 -6.92
N THR A 51 -11.59 -12.15 -5.64
CA THR A 51 -12.16 -13.24 -4.82
C THR A 51 -13.65 -13.46 -5.07
N ASN A 52 -14.35 -12.50 -5.68
CA ASN A 52 -15.80 -12.55 -5.95
C ASN A 52 -16.17 -12.77 -7.43
N THR A 53 -15.24 -13.28 -8.25
CA THR A 53 -15.41 -13.47 -9.71
C THR A 53 -16.60 -14.34 -10.11
N GLN A 54 -17.06 -15.22 -9.21
CA GLN A 54 -18.27 -16.03 -9.39
C GLN A 54 -19.55 -15.17 -9.54
N TYR A 55 -19.56 -13.97 -8.97
CA TYR A 55 -20.71 -13.05 -8.98
C TYR A 55 -20.57 -11.98 -10.04
N TYR A 56 -19.36 -11.47 -10.23
CA TYR A 56 -19.04 -10.45 -11.21
C TYR A 56 -18.23 -11.15 -12.30
N SER A 57 -18.89 -11.62 -13.38
CA SER A 57 -18.28 -12.33 -14.53
C SER A 57 -17.22 -11.48 -15.27
N ILE A 58 -16.19 -11.09 -14.54
CA ILE A 58 -15.13 -10.17 -14.85
C ILE A 58 -13.85 -10.90 -14.47
N SER A 59 -12.93 -10.99 -15.41
CA SER A 59 -11.62 -11.59 -15.14
C SER A 59 -10.84 -10.73 -14.13
N PRO A 60 -10.19 -11.31 -13.10
CA PRO A 60 -9.27 -10.59 -12.22
C PRO A 60 -8.21 -9.81 -13.01
N ALA A 61 -7.77 -10.35 -14.15
CA ALA A 61 -6.81 -9.68 -15.01
C ALA A 61 -7.37 -8.36 -15.59
N LEU A 62 -8.65 -8.31 -15.94
CA LEU A 62 -9.29 -7.08 -16.43
C LEU A 62 -9.44 -6.04 -15.32
N VAL A 63 -9.77 -6.48 -14.11
CA VAL A 63 -9.79 -5.59 -12.92
C VAL A 63 -8.41 -4.99 -12.70
N LEU A 64 -7.36 -5.82 -12.71
CA LEU A 64 -5.99 -5.36 -12.50
C LEU A 64 -5.56 -4.37 -13.59
N VAL A 65 -5.83 -4.65 -14.86
CA VAL A 65 -5.54 -3.72 -15.97
C VAL A 65 -6.26 -2.39 -15.77
N GLY A 66 -7.55 -2.41 -15.40
CA GLY A 66 -8.30 -1.20 -15.11
C GLY A 66 -7.69 -0.39 -13.97
N LEU A 67 -7.32 -1.05 -12.87
CA LEU A 67 -6.65 -0.41 -11.74
C LEU A 67 -5.30 0.18 -12.13
N ILE A 68 -4.50 -0.53 -12.94
CA ILE A 68 -3.23 -0.02 -13.44
C ILE A 68 -3.46 1.27 -14.25
N ILE A 69 -4.42 1.28 -15.18
CA ILE A 69 -4.70 2.48 -15.97
C ILE A 69 -5.06 3.69 -15.08
N ILE A 70 -5.85 3.46 -14.02
CA ILE A 70 -6.32 4.52 -13.12
C ILE A 70 -5.19 5.03 -12.21
N PHE A 71 -4.43 4.12 -11.58
CA PHE A 71 -3.53 4.45 -10.49
C PHE A 71 -2.06 4.58 -10.90
N ARG A 72 -1.68 4.19 -12.12
CA ARG A 72 -0.29 4.23 -12.59
C ARG A 72 0.38 5.58 -12.37
N ASN A 73 -0.31 6.69 -12.64
CA ASN A 73 0.25 8.03 -12.51
C ASN A 73 0.31 8.53 -11.05
N ILE A 74 -0.29 7.80 -10.10
CA ILE A 74 -0.35 8.18 -8.69
C ILE A 74 0.69 7.39 -7.88
N SER A 75 0.72 6.06 -8.01
CA SER A 75 1.58 5.19 -7.20
C SER A 75 2.54 4.31 -7.99
N GLY A 76 2.37 4.19 -9.30
CA GLY A 76 2.99 3.15 -10.12
C GLY A 76 2.13 1.87 -10.25
N ALA A 77 1.03 1.77 -9.48
CA ALA A 77 0.07 0.67 -9.50
C ALA A 77 0.71 -0.71 -9.30
N HIS A 78 1.47 -0.89 -8.22
CA HIS A 78 2.13 -2.16 -7.94
C HIS A 78 1.14 -3.19 -7.39
N PHE A 79 0.30 -2.78 -6.43
CA PHE A 79 -0.72 -3.56 -5.71
C PHE A 79 -0.27 -4.90 -5.13
N ASN A 80 1.03 -5.13 -5.09
CA ASN A 80 1.65 -6.40 -4.72
C ASN A 80 3.05 -6.12 -4.11
N PRO A 81 3.34 -6.66 -2.92
CA PRO A 81 4.65 -6.53 -2.28
C PRO A 81 5.81 -7.07 -3.13
N VAL A 82 5.60 -8.16 -3.87
CA VAL A 82 6.61 -8.78 -4.75
C VAL A 82 6.92 -7.87 -5.93
N ILE A 83 5.90 -7.28 -6.55
CA ILE A 83 6.09 -6.30 -7.63
C ILE A 83 6.82 -5.06 -7.11
N THR A 84 6.43 -4.57 -5.93
CA THR A 84 7.10 -3.42 -5.28
C THR A 84 8.58 -3.71 -5.03
N LEU A 85 8.91 -4.92 -4.58
CA LEU A 85 10.30 -5.36 -4.42
C LEU A 85 11.03 -5.42 -5.77
N ALA A 86 10.41 -6.00 -6.80
CA ALA A 86 11.01 -6.09 -8.13
C ALA A 86 11.32 -4.69 -8.71
N VAL A 87 10.36 -3.76 -8.64
CA VAL A 87 10.54 -2.36 -9.08
C VAL A 87 11.66 -1.68 -8.31
N ARG A 88 11.77 -1.95 -7.00
CA ARG A 88 12.88 -1.44 -6.17
C ARG A 88 14.23 -2.02 -6.59
N MET A 89 14.30 -3.31 -6.92
CA MET A 89 15.51 -3.97 -7.41
C MET A 89 15.92 -3.47 -8.79
N SER A 90 14.96 -3.10 -9.64
CA SER A 90 15.21 -2.46 -10.94
C SER A 90 15.66 -0.99 -10.84
N GLY A 91 15.74 -0.42 -9.63
CA GLY A 91 16.16 0.97 -9.42
C GLY A 91 15.07 2.02 -9.66
N ASN A 92 13.82 1.60 -9.89
CA ASN A 92 12.69 2.49 -10.20
C ASN A 92 11.93 2.97 -8.95
N MET A 93 12.49 2.79 -7.75
CA MET A 93 11.91 3.24 -6.48
C MET A 93 13.01 3.64 -5.51
N GLU A 94 12.94 4.84 -4.95
CA GLU A 94 13.95 5.37 -4.05
C GLU A 94 13.66 5.02 -2.58
N GLY A 95 14.63 4.37 -1.93
CA GLY A 95 14.63 4.13 -0.49
C GLY A 95 13.80 2.92 -0.02
N SER A 96 14.36 2.18 0.94
CA SER A 96 13.70 0.99 1.51
C SER A 96 12.44 1.33 2.33
N LYS A 97 12.33 2.58 2.82
CA LYS A 97 11.15 3.04 3.59
C LYS A 97 9.88 3.04 2.74
N ALA A 98 9.96 3.55 1.51
CA ALA A 98 8.82 3.61 0.61
C ALA A 98 8.35 2.20 0.23
N MET A 99 9.29 1.29 -0.04
CA MET A 99 9.00 -0.14 -0.28
C MET A 99 8.26 -0.78 0.90
N ILE A 100 8.78 -0.63 2.13
CA ILE A 100 8.14 -1.21 3.33
C ILE A 100 6.74 -0.62 3.52
N LEU A 101 6.56 0.67 3.30
CA LEU A 101 5.29 1.34 3.46
C LEU A 101 4.27 0.86 2.42
N TYR A 102 4.67 0.76 1.14
CA TYR A 102 3.85 0.17 0.08
C TYR A 102 3.42 -1.25 0.45
N SER A 103 4.37 -2.13 0.78
CA SER A 103 4.09 -3.52 1.15
C SER A 103 3.16 -3.61 2.36
N GLY A 104 3.36 -2.78 3.38
CA GLY A 104 2.48 -2.73 4.56
C GLY A 104 1.05 -2.34 4.20
N PHE A 105 0.87 -1.27 3.42
CA PHE A 105 -0.45 -0.82 2.99
C PHE A 105 -1.13 -1.77 1.99
N GLN A 106 -0.37 -2.45 1.13
CA GLN A 106 -0.89 -3.50 0.25
C GLN A 106 -1.41 -4.69 1.06
N LEU A 107 -0.66 -5.16 2.06
CA LEU A 107 -1.10 -6.25 2.95
C LEU A 107 -2.35 -5.86 3.74
N LEU A 108 -2.39 -4.63 4.29
CA LEU A 108 -3.59 -4.09 4.94
C LEU A 108 -4.77 -4.05 3.98
N GLY A 109 -4.55 -3.58 2.74
CA GLY A 109 -5.58 -3.53 1.71
C GLY A 109 -6.11 -4.91 1.35
N GLY A 110 -5.22 -5.90 1.24
CA GLY A 110 -5.61 -7.29 0.98
C GLY A 110 -6.47 -7.89 2.10
N MET A 111 -6.09 -7.64 3.36
CA MET A 111 -6.89 -8.08 4.51
C MET A 111 -8.27 -7.42 4.54
N VAL A 112 -8.36 -6.12 4.26
CA VAL A 112 -9.65 -5.41 4.20
C VAL A 112 -10.50 -5.90 3.02
N GLY A 113 -9.91 -6.10 1.83
CA GLY A 113 -10.59 -6.67 0.68
C GLY A 113 -11.16 -8.06 0.96
N ALA A 114 -10.37 -8.95 1.59
CA ALA A 114 -10.82 -10.28 1.99
C ALA A 114 -11.93 -10.22 3.06
N ALA A 115 -11.83 -9.31 4.04
CA ALA A 115 -12.87 -9.11 5.04
C ALA A 115 -14.18 -8.64 4.42
N LEU A 116 -14.12 -7.75 3.43
CA LEU A 116 -15.31 -7.34 2.66
C LEU A 116 -15.92 -8.51 1.91
N SER A 117 -15.11 -9.37 1.28
CA SER A 117 -15.60 -10.59 0.64
C SER A 117 -16.32 -11.51 1.63
N ARG A 118 -15.79 -11.67 2.86
CA ARG A 118 -16.44 -12.46 3.91
C ARG A 118 -17.81 -11.93 4.34
N ILE A 119 -17.98 -10.60 4.32
CA ILE A 119 -19.23 -9.92 4.69
C ILE A 119 -20.27 -10.02 3.56
N VAL A 120 -19.84 -9.86 2.31
CA VAL A 120 -20.74 -9.83 1.15
C VAL A 120 -21.16 -11.24 0.72
N LEU A 121 -20.29 -12.24 0.88
CA LEU A 121 -20.56 -13.60 0.43
C LEU A 121 -21.42 -14.39 1.43
N PRO A 122 -22.45 -15.13 0.94
CA PRO A 122 -23.10 -16.18 1.70
C PRO A 122 -22.07 -17.19 2.22
N HIS A 123 -22.29 -17.71 3.43
CA HIS A 123 -21.34 -18.57 4.13
C HIS A 123 -20.92 -19.79 3.28
N ASP A 124 -21.86 -20.44 2.63
CA ASP A 124 -21.61 -21.64 1.83
C ASP A 124 -20.70 -21.34 0.63
N ASN A 125 -20.92 -20.20 -0.03
CA ASN A 125 -20.11 -19.77 -1.18
C ASN A 125 -18.72 -19.32 -0.76
N TYR A 126 -18.60 -18.66 0.40
CA TYR A 126 -17.31 -18.31 0.98
C TYR A 126 -16.50 -19.58 1.29
N MET A 127 -17.11 -20.59 1.92
CA MET A 127 -16.44 -21.84 2.27
C MET A 127 -16.11 -22.69 1.06
N ALA A 128 -17.00 -22.76 0.05
CA ALA A 128 -16.75 -23.49 -1.19
C ALA A 128 -15.51 -23.00 -1.95
N HIS A 129 -15.12 -21.74 -1.76
CA HIS A 129 -13.97 -21.12 -2.42
C HIS A 129 -12.81 -20.83 -1.47
N ASN A 130 -12.79 -21.43 -0.26
CA ASN A 130 -11.77 -21.17 0.76
C ASN A 130 -11.56 -19.67 1.05
N GLY A 131 -12.60 -18.85 0.91
CA GLY A 131 -12.50 -17.39 1.04
C GLY A 131 -11.62 -16.71 -0.01
N GLY A 132 -11.32 -17.38 -1.13
CA GLY A 132 -10.41 -16.93 -2.16
C GLY A 132 -8.94 -17.27 -1.91
N ALA A 133 -8.62 -18.08 -0.89
CA ALA A 133 -7.27 -18.53 -0.64
C ALA A 133 -6.85 -19.64 -1.62
N THR A 134 -5.68 -19.49 -2.24
CA THR A 134 -5.08 -20.55 -3.06
C THR A 134 -4.59 -21.68 -2.17
N THR A 135 -5.10 -22.89 -2.39
CA THR A 135 -4.70 -24.09 -1.65
C THR A 135 -3.95 -25.06 -2.55
N LEU A 136 -2.96 -25.77 -2.00
CA LEU A 136 -2.25 -26.82 -2.70
C LEU A 136 -3.20 -27.97 -3.05
N SER A 137 -3.19 -28.39 -4.31
CA SER A 137 -3.91 -29.61 -4.72
C SER A 137 -3.22 -30.84 -4.15
N ASN A 138 -3.98 -31.86 -3.74
CA ASN A 138 -3.47 -33.13 -3.23
C ASN A 138 -2.60 -33.91 -4.24
N THR A 139 -2.57 -33.46 -5.49
CA THR A 139 -1.81 -34.06 -6.60
C THR A 139 -0.48 -33.36 -6.88
N VAL A 140 -0.18 -32.25 -6.19
CA VAL A 140 1.00 -31.42 -6.47
C VAL A 140 1.90 -31.39 -5.23
N GLU A 141 3.18 -31.68 -5.43
CA GLU A 141 4.17 -31.56 -4.36
C GLU A 141 4.57 -30.10 -4.13
N VAL A 142 4.93 -29.78 -2.88
CA VAL A 142 5.34 -28.42 -2.47
C VAL A 142 6.46 -27.84 -3.35
N PRO A 143 7.52 -28.58 -3.75
CA PRO A 143 8.56 -28.02 -4.62
C PRO A 143 8.03 -27.59 -5.99
N SER A 144 7.11 -28.37 -6.57
CA SER A 144 6.49 -28.04 -7.86
C SER A 144 5.56 -26.84 -7.75
N ALA A 145 4.84 -26.70 -6.63
CA ALA A 145 4.00 -25.53 -6.37
C ALA A 145 4.82 -24.24 -6.24
N ILE A 146 5.93 -24.28 -5.49
CA ILE A 146 6.84 -23.14 -5.36
C ILE A 146 7.40 -22.73 -6.73
N ALA A 147 7.83 -23.71 -7.54
CA ALA A 147 8.35 -23.43 -8.88
C ALA A 147 7.30 -22.76 -9.78
N CYS A 148 6.02 -23.09 -9.61
CA CYS A 148 4.94 -22.51 -10.40
C CYS A 148 4.60 -21.07 -9.99
N GLU A 149 4.75 -20.72 -8.71
CA GLU A 149 4.49 -19.36 -8.18
C GLU A 149 5.65 -18.37 -8.47
N GLU A 150 6.85 -18.86 -8.77
CA GLU A 150 8.04 -18.06 -9.11
C GLU A 150 8.24 -17.86 -10.64
N LEU A 151 7.44 -18.51 -11.49
CA LEU A 151 7.52 -18.49 -12.96
C LEU A 151 6.55 -17.48 -13.59
#